data_AF-A0A1N6XA90-F1
#
_entry.id   AF-A0A1N6XA90-F1
#
_cell.length_a   1.000
_cell.length_b   1.000
_cell.length_c   1.000
_cell.angle_alpha   90.00
_cell.angle_beta   90.00
_cell.angle_gamma   90.00
#
_symmetry.space_group_name_H-M   'P 1'
#
loop_
_entity.id
_entity.type
_entity.pdbx_description
1 polymer ?
#
loop_
_entity_poly.entity_id
_entity_poly.type
_entity_poly.pdbx_seq_one_letter_code
_entity_poly.pdbx_strand_id
1 'polypeptide(L)'
;MTADLIREILATLPQRAQLKHDNVKNWLRQTHEQVGDKQLLWHLKRQIAVGGSEVGTLLLEAQGLTPPFGRTGATLAAEKLFRLTPDKPPPHMMRGIKLESPLKEAILKIYGGSRDVAAEQALQTPCEDSPQSMAGNTDMYWTLNDQRILVDTKVPMSATEAENTGSDNHKLFTYKSQVHHYDILGEARGFPADRLVIAELDVPVELAKAWTSMVKDNRAMVVDQMVSLLKQEKPGMRVNFIEVEPDLSVELYGKQTPIRDAIVQVCDDFMTNLVNGDVRPAQKSEQQPPSGKTAQRISVLESRIASLNAMTRYAEEQKSLAYDELKDVLSKQHVDPANVETSQLNIKGVEKFDMDSAVSTLARYSIDVDSLSQTVDVSSLNSRSLNISATLEVLKEHNLLHKCIKDPGYDIDKVKHALESLGESPETFAQQDYSFRVKTNKDAKVYQQSLIQQAEGLEEVLIAKHTRSLLAEQAPDVSKHPDIQPKSPSVMGM
;
A
#
# COMPACT_ATOMS: atom_id res chain seq x y z
N MET A 1 -31.31 -8.55 21.76
CA MET A 1 -31.59 -7.10 21.63
C MET A 1 -33.10 -6.88 21.43
N THR A 2 -33.71 -5.80 21.95
CA THR A 2 -35.13 -5.49 21.69
C THR A 2 -35.31 -4.78 20.36
N ALA A 3 -36.38 -5.11 19.63
CA ALA A 3 -36.71 -4.43 18.38
C ALA A 3 -37.04 -2.94 18.59
N ASP A 4 -37.52 -2.59 19.78
CA ASP A 4 -37.92 -1.24 20.13
C ASP A 4 -36.70 -0.30 20.27
N LEU A 5 -35.57 -0.77 20.84
CA LEU A 5 -34.34 0.03 20.89
C LEU A 5 -33.80 0.37 19.48
N ILE A 6 -33.93 -0.56 18.52
CA ILE A 6 -33.57 -0.26 17.12
C ILE A 6 -34.52 0.80 16.53
N ARG A 7 -35.83 0.70 16.80
CA ARG A 7 -36.83 1.67 16.33
C ARG A 7 -36.60 3.06 16.92
N GLU A 8 -36.26 3.14 18.21
CA GLU A 8 -35.89 4.37 18.90
C GLU A 8 -34.67 5.04 18.24
N ILE A 9 -33.57 4.32 18.06
CA ILE A 9 -32.36 4.88 17.42
C ILE A 9 -32.63 5.29 15.97
N LEU A 10 -33.35 4.47 15.19
CA LEU A 10 -33.76 4.83 13.82
C LEU A 10 -34.68 6.05 13.78
N ALA A 11 -35.47 6.29 14.83
CA ALA A 11 -36.34 7.44 14.92
C ALA A 11 -35.58 8.76 15.16
N THR A 12 -34.39 8.70 15.80
CA THR A 12 -33.53 9.85 16.11
C THR A 12 -32.54 10.24 14.99
N LEU A 13 -32.44 9.48 13.90
CA LEU A 13 -31.48 9.78 12.82
C LEU A 13 -31.88 11.04 12.04
N PRO A 14 -31.01 12.07 11.90
CA PRO A 14 -31.33 13.28 11.14
C PRO A 14 -31.76 13.00 9.70
N GLN A 15 -31.04 12.10 9.03
CA GLN A 15 -31.27 11.68 7.65
C GLN A 15 -32.43 10.67 7.46
N ARG A 16 -33.26 10.42 8.49
CA ARG A 16 -34.32 9.40 8.48
C ARG A 16 -35.25 9.51 7.27
N ALA A 17 -35.58 10.72 6.82
CA ALA A 17 -36.44 10.96 5.66
C ALA A 17 -35.87 10.39 4.35
N GLN A 18 -34.54 10.25 4.24
CA GLN A 18 -33.84 9.74 3.06
C GLN A 18 -33.60 8.22 3.12
N LEU A 19 -33.98 7.55 4.21
CA LEU A 19 -33.76 6.12 4.40
C LEU A 19 -34.83 5.28 3.70
N LYS A 20 -34.40 4.43 2.76
CA LYS A 20 -35.28 3.42 2.15
C LYS A 20 -35.47 2.25 3.12
N HIS A 21 -36.72 1.86 3.36
CA HIS A 21 -37.08 0.77 4.26
C HIS A 21 -36.28 -0.53 3.97
N ASP A 22 -36.18 -0.91 2.70
CA ASP A 22 -35.50 -2.16 2.31
C ASP A 22 -33.98 -2.10 2.49
N ASN A 23 -33.37 -0.91 2.36
CA ASN A 23 -31.97 -0.71 2.69
C ASN A 23 -31.73 -0.95 4.18
N VAL A 24 -32.51 -0.29 5.05
CA VAL A 24 -32.41 -0.45 6.51
C VAL A 24 -32.64 -1.91 6.92
N LYS A 25 -33.66 -2.56 6.36
CA LYS A 25 -33.95 -3.99 6.64
C LYS A 25 -32.80 -4.92 6.22
N ASN A 26 -32.25 -4.74 5.02
CA ASN A 26 -31.14 -5.54 4.52
C ASN A 26 -29.86 -5.29 5.33
N TRP A 27 -29.57 -4.03 5.64
CA TRP A 27 -28.40 -3.61 6.42
C TRP A 27 -28.44 -4.16 7.84
N LEU A 28 -29.59 -4.09 8.53
CA LEU A 28 -29.74 -4.62 9.89
C LEU A 28 -29.49 -6.14 9.92
N ARG A 29 -30.04 -6.89 8.94
CA ARG A 29 -29.83 -8.33 8.82
C ARG A 29 -28.35 -8.66 8.58
N GLN A 30 -27.75 -8.07 7.54
CA GLN A 30 -26.37 -8.37 7.14
C GLN A 30 -25.36 -7.96 8.22
N THR A 31 -25.55 -6.78 8.84
CA THR A 31 -24.69 -6.32 9.94
C THR A 31 -24.82 -7.24 11.15
N HIS A 32 -26.05 -7.67 11.51
CA HIS A 32 -26.24 -8.67 12.57
C HIS A 32 -25.52 -9.99 12.26
N GLU A 33 -25.64 -10.51 11.03
CA GLU A 33 -24.97 -11.73 10.57
C GLU A 33 -23.43 -11.61 10.57
N GLN A 34 -22.88 -10.41 10.35
CA GLN A 34 -21.43 -10.16 10.27
C GLN A 34 -20.77 -9.89 11.63
N VAL A 35 -21.40 -9.11 12.51
CA VAL A 35 -20.78 -8.60 13.75
C VAL A 35 -21.59 -8.84 15.04
N GLY A 36 -22.84 -9.30 14.94
CA GLY A 36 -23.69 -9.65 16.09
C GLY A 36 -24.28 -8.47 16.86
N ASP A 37 -25.19 -8.78 17.79
CA ASP A 37 -26.05 -7.86 18.56
C ASP A 37 -25.32 -6.62 19.14
N LYS A 38 -24.19 -6.83 19.83
CA LYS A 38 -23.50 -5.74 20.55
C LYS A 38 -22.87 -4.73 19.60
N GLN A 39 -22.19 -5.21 18.55
CA GLN A 39 -21.55 -4.36 17.56
C GLN A 39 -22.59 -3.71 16.63
N LEU A 40 -23.69 -4.40 16.31
CA LEU A 40 -24.81 -3.82 15.55
C LEU A 40 -25.33 -2.53 16.19
N LEU A 41 -25.59 -2.53 17.50
CA LEU A 41 -26.03 -1.32 18.21
C LEU A 41 -24.98 -0.20 18.18
N TRP A 42 -23.70 -0.54 18.25
CA TRP A 42 -22.60 0.43 18.11
C TRP A 42 -22.58 1.05 16.70
N HIS A 43 -22.63 0.22 15.65
CA HIS A 43 -22.73 0.70 14.26
C HIS A 43 -23.99 1.53 14.02
N LEU A 44 -25.13 1.17 14.63
CA LEU A 44 -26.39 1.90 14.47
C LEU A 44 -26.33 3.29 15.12
N LYS A 45 -25.79 3.40 16.34
CA LYS A 45 -25.57 4.70 17.02
C LYS A 45 -24.64 5.62 16.22
N ARG A 46 -23.62 5.08 15.55
CA ARG A 46 -22.72 5.83 14.68
C ARG A 46 -23.37 6.43 13.43
N GLN A 47 -24.61 6.09 13.10
CA GLN A 47 -25.29 6.66 11.93
C GLN A 47 -25.86 8.06 12.17
N ILE A 48 -25.89 8.54 13.42
CA ILE A 48 -26.50 9.83 13.77
C ILE A 48 -25.69 11.05 13.31
N ALA A 49 -24.37 10.91 13.21
CA ALA A 49 -23.40 12.00 13.03
C ALA A 49 -22.06 11.46 12.48
N VAL A 50 -21.15 12.35 12.08
CA VAL A 50 -19.77 12.02 11.65
C VAL A 50 -18.92 11.62 12.86
N GLY A 51 -18.26 10.47 12.80
CA GLY A 51 -17.31 10.04 13.83
C GLY A 51 -15.89 10.58 13.57
N GLY A 52 -15.08 10.74 14.63
CA GLY A 52 -13.68 11.18 14.48
C GLY A 52 -12.82 10.30 13.53
N SER A 53 -13.15 9.02 13.39
CA SER A 53 -12.48 8.12 12.42
C SER A 53 -12.95 8.30 10.95
N GLU A 54 -13.83 9.27 10.68
CA GLU A 54 -14.44 9.56 9.38
C GLU A 54 -14.08 10.98 8.91
N VAL A 55 -13.91 11.93 9.83
CA VAL A 55 -13.64 13.35 9.52
C VAL A 55 -12.36 13.56 8.69
N GLY A 56 -11.31 12.78 8.94
CA GLY A 56 -10.06 12.87 8.17
C GLY A 56 -10.24 12.54 6.67
N THR A 57 -11.17 11.64 6.34
CA THR A 57 -11.56 11.36 4.95
C THR A 57 -12.26 12.58 4.33
N LEU A 58 -13.21 13.18 5.05
CA LEU A 58 -13.98 14.33 4.56
C LEU A 58 -13.08 15.58 4.36
N LEU A 59 -12.15 15.83 5.29
CA LEU A 59 -11.17 16.91 5.18
C LEU A 59 -10.22 16.73 4.00
N LEU A 60 -9.74 15.51 3.74
CA LEU A 60 -8.87 15.25 2.58
C LEU A 60 -9.63 15.50 1.27
N GLU A 61 -10.86 15.00 1.14
CA GLU A 61 -11.67 15.24 -0.07
C GLU A 61 -12.06 16.71 -0.26
N ALA A 62 -12.34 17.45 0.81
CA ALA A 62 -12.62 18.88 0.74
C ALA A 62 -11.37 19.72 0.34
N GLN A 63 -10.17 19.16 0.53
CA GLN A 63 -8.90 19.66 -0.01
C GLN A 63 -8.60 19.14 -1.44
N GLY A 64 -9.48 18.32 -2.04
CA GLY A 64 -9.24 17.67 -3.34
C GLY A 64 -8.20 16.54 -3.31
N LEU A 65 -7.86 16.03 -2.12
CA LEU A 65 -6.86 14.98 -1.89
C LEU A 65 -7.51 13.60 -1.74
N THR A 66 -6.79 12.56 -2.13
CA THR A 66 -7.24 11.17 -1.99
C THR A 66 -7.06 10.66 -0.54
N PRO A 67 -8.13 10.19 0.14
CA PRO A 67 -8.03 9.50 1.43
C PRO A 67 -7.23 8.20 1.34
N PRO A 68 -6.43 7.83 2.37
CA PRO A 68 -5.52 6.69 2.27
C PRO A 68 -6.26 5.34 2.27
N PHE A 69 -7.31 5.20 3.09
CA PHE A 69 -7.96 3.90 3.34
C PHE A 69 -9.05 3.51 2.32
N GLY A 70 -9.03 4.06 1.10
CA GLY A 70 -10.01 3.79 0.04
C GLY A 70 -11.46 4.28 0.31
N ARG A 71 -11.80 4.65 1.54
CA ARG A 71 -13.08 5.25 1.92
C ARG A 71 -13.14 6.72 1.50
N THR A 72 -14.23 7.07 0.84
CA THR A 72 -14.60 8.39 0.33
C THR A 72 -15.82 8.93 1.07
N GLY A 73 -16.11 10.22 0.95
CA GLY A 73 -17.35 10.83 1.41
C GLY A 73 -18.57 10.22 0.73
N ALA A 74 -18.42 9.75 -0.52
CA ALA A 74 -19.45 8.98 -1.22
C ALA A 74 -19.71 7.61 -0.56
N THR A 75 -18.68 6.87 -0.15
CA THR A 75 -18.86 5.61 0.61
C THR A 75 -19.40 5.87 2.01
N LEU A 76 -18.90 6.90 2.71
CA LEU A 76 -19.42 7.32 4.01
C LEU A 76 -20.91 7.67 3.92
N ALA A 77 -21.33 8.44 2.92
CA ALA A 77 -22.74 8.77 2.70
C ALA A 77 -23.58 7.54 2.40
N ALA A 78 -23.04 6.57 1.66
CA ALA A 78 -23.72 5.29 1.40
C ALA A 78 -23.85 4.43 2.68
N GLU A 79 -22.86 4.43 3.58
CA GLU A 79 -22.96 3.83 4.91
C GLU A 79 -24.06 4.52 5.76
N LYS A 80 -24.03 5.85 5.89
CA LYS A 80 -25.03 6.65 6.65
C LYS A 80 -26.47 6.50 6.13
N LEU A 81 -26.63 6.11 4.87
CA LEU A 81 -27.92 5.84 4.22
C LEU A 81 -28.27 4.35 4.13
N PHE A 82 -27.56 3.51 4.90
CA PHE A 82 -27.78 2.05 4.99
C PHE A 82 -27.67 1.33 3.64
N ARG A 83 -26.96 1.92 2.67
CA ARG A 83 -26.70 1.37 1.32
C ARG A 83 -25.48 0.45 1.31
N LEU A 84 -24.55 0.65 2.24
CA LEU A 84 -23.38 -0.20 2.48
C LEU A 84 -23.38 -0.67 3.94
N THR A 85 -23.11 -1.96 4.14
CA THR A 85 -22.87 -2.58 5.45
C THR A 85 -21.40 -2.42 5.86
N PRO A 86 -21.09 -2.40 7.17
CA PRO A 86 -19.70 -2.40 7.62
C PRO A 86 -19.01 -3.71 7.22
N ASP A 87 -17.84 -3.61 6.59
CA ASP A 87 -17.05 -4.80 6.26
C ASP A 87 -16.58 -5.54 7.51
N LYS A 88 -16.34 -6.86 7.37
CA LYS A 88 -15.65 -7.61 8.42
C LYS A 88 -14.25 -7.00 8.61
N PRO A 89 -13.87 -6.62 9.85
CA PRO A 89 -12.59 -5.98 10.10
C PRO A 89 -11.42 -6.86 9.63
N PRO A 90 -10.53 -6.38 8.74
CA PRO A 90 -9.35 -7.13 8.30
C PRO A 90 -8.40 -7.41 9.48
N PRO A 91 -7.43 -8.33 9.33
CA PRO A 91 -6.56 -8.78 10.42
C PRO A 91 -5.86 -7.65 11.20
N HIS A 92 -5.46 -6.56 10.53
CA HIS A 92 -4.84 -5.40 11.17
C HIS A 92 -5.84 -4.57 12.00
N MET A 93 -7.09 -4.40 11.54
CA MET A 93 -8.15 -3.76 12.33
C MET A 93 -8.54 -4.64 13.53
N MET A 94 -8.63 -5.95 13.34
CA MET A 94 -8.87 -6.89 14.44
C MET A 94 -7.75 -6.89 15.50
N ARG A 95 -6.50 -6.71 15.08
CA ARG A 95 -5.36 -6.48 15.98
C ARG A 95 -5.54 -5.21 16.80
N GLY A 96 -5.90 -4.09 16.17
CA GLY A 96 -6.25 -2.84 16.85
C GLY A 96 -7.32 -3.05 17.92
N ILE A 97 -8.51 -3.50 17.51
CA ILE A 97 -9.69 -3.76 18.39
C ILE A 97 -9.34 -4.64 19.60
N LYS A 98 -8.49 -5.65 19.41
CA LYS A 98 -8.13 -6.60 20.47
C LYS A 98 -7.03 -6.11 21.40
N LEU A 99 -6.08 -5.32 20.91
CA LEU A 99 -4.92 -4.87 21.68
C LEU A 99 -5.07 -3.47 22.30
N GLU A 100 -6.08 -2.70 21.87
CA GLU A 100 -6.45 -1.40 22.43
C GLU A 100 -6.53 -1.39 23.97
N SER A 101 -7.32 -2.29 24.57
CA SER A 101 -7.48 -2.37 26.04
C SER A 101 -6.20 -2.80 26.79
N PRO A 102 -5.45 -3.84 26.36
CA PRO A 102 -4.13 -4.14 26.91
C PRO A 102 -3.13 -2.98 26.79
N LEU A 103 -3.10 -2.29 25.65
CA LEU A 103 -2.18 -1.19 25.37
C LEU A 103 -2.44 0.00 26.30
N LYS A 104 -3.71 0.38 26.51
CA LYS A 104 -4.11 1.40 27.49
C LYS A 104 -3.64 1.05 28.90
N GLU A 105 -3.78 -0.21 29.33
CA GLU A 105 -3.29 -0.66 30.64
C GLU A 105 -1.76 -0.68 30.73
N ALA A 106 -1.07 -1.08 29.66
CA ALA A 106 0.38 -1.05 29.59
C ALA A 106 0.94 0.38 29.68
N ILE A 107 0.34 1.34 28.96
CA ILE A 107 0.69 2.77 29.03
C ILE A 107 0.62 3.26 30.50
N LEU A 108 -0.49 3.02 31.18
CA LEU A 108 -0.66 3.43 32.59
C LEU A 108 0.33 2.75 33.54
N LYS A 109 0.67 1.47 33.31
CA LYS A 109 1.67 0.73 34.11
C LYS A 109 3.12 1.16 33.85
N ILE A 110 3.45 1.62 32.64
CA ILE A 110 4.81 2.05 32.25
C ILE A 110 5.05 3.50 32.68
N TYR A 111 4.11 4.39 32.35
CA TYR A 111 4.27 5.85 32.44
C TYR A 111 3.53 6.49 33.63
N GLY A 112 2.65 5.74 34.32
CA GLY A 112 1.87 6.23 35.45
C GLY A 112 0.60 6.99 35.02
N GLY A 113 0.11 7.85 35.93
CA GLY A 113 -1.15 8.58 35.75
C GLY A 113 -2.39 7.70 35.91
N SER A 114 -3.55 8.23 35.53
CA SER A 114 -4.86 7.59 35.68
C SER A 114 -5.79 7.92 34.51
N ARG A 115 -6.89 7.17 34.34
CA ARG A 115 -7.90 7.48 33.32
C ARG A 115 -8.93 8.48 33.85
N ASP A 116 -9.22 9.51 33.07
CA ASP A 116 -10.38 10.38 33.30
C ASP A 116 -11.62 9.70 32.68
N VAL A 117 -12.17 8.74 33.42
CA VAL A 117 -13.33 7.95 33.00
C VAL A 117 -14.59 8.82 32.84
N ALA A 118 -14.66 9.97 33.52
CA ALA A 118 -15.77 10.92 33.37
C ALA A 118 -15.73 11.59 31.99
N ALA A 119 -14.56 12.07 31.55
CA ALA A 119 -14.36 12.61 30.20
C ALA A 119 -14.67 11.56 29.12
N GLU A 120 -14.18 10.32 29.28
CA GLU A 120 -14.45 9.22 28.36
C GLU A 120 -15.95 8.91 28.20
N GLN A 121 -16.70 8.88 29.31
CA GLN A 121 -18.15 8.64 29.31
C GLN A 121 -18.93 9.82 28.73
N ALA A 122 -18.48 11.05 29.01
CA ALA A 122 -19.06 12.26 28.43
C ALA A 122 -18.96 12.24 26.89
N LEU A 123 -17.85 11.76 26.32
CA LEU A 123 -17.71 11.67 24.86
C LEU A 123 -18.68 10.66 24.19
N GLN A 124 -19.16 9.66 24.92
CA GLN A 124 -20.11 8.65 24.41
C GLN A 124 -21.59 9.09 24.49
N THR A 125 -21.88 10.19 25.18
CA THR A 125 -23.25 10.66 25.44
C THR A 125 -23.53 11.93 24.62
N PRO A 126 -24.68 12.05 23.92
CA PRO A 126 -25.06 13.31 23.27
C PRO A 126 -25.13 14.48 24.28
N CYS A 127 -24.77 15.68 23.82
CA CYS A 127 -24.84 16.92 24.58
C CYS A 127 -25.46 18.00 23.68
N GLU A 128 -26.28 18.89 24.25
CA GLU A 128 -26.94 19.97 23.49
C GLU A 128 -25.91 20.99 22.98
N ASP A 129 -24.90 21.32 23.79
CA ASP A 129 -23.82 22.26 23.45
C ASP A 129 -22.78 21.69 22.46
N SER A 130 -22.84 20.40 22.13
CA SER A 130 -21.96 19.80 21.12
C SER A 130 -22.47 20.04 19.69
N PRO A 131 -21.58 20.21 18.70
CA PRO A 131 -21.96 20.21 17.28
C PRO A 131 -22.75 18.94 16.92
N GLN A 132 -24.01 19.12 16.52
CA GLN A 132 -24.95 18.01 16.34
C GLN A 132 -24.58 17.08 15.18
N SER A 133 -23.74 17.54 14.25
CA SER A 133 -23.17 16.74 13.15
C SER A 133 -22.00 15.83 13.57
N MET A 134 -21.53 15.91 14.81
CA MET A 134 -20.32 15.22 15.29
C MET A 134 -20.61 14.20 16.42
N ALA A 135 -20.01 13.01 16.33
CA ALA A 135 -20.08 11.96 17.35
C ALA A 135 -18.68 11.58 17.87
N GLY A 136 -18.61 11.33 19.18
CA GLY A 136 -17.39 10.98 19.91
C GLY A 136 -17.37 9.51 20.33
N ASN A 137 -16.18 8.91 20.27
CA ASN A 137 -15.85 7.66 20.96
C ASN A 137 -14.32 7.60 21.03
N THR A 138 -13.75 8.39 21.94
CA THR A 138 -12.30 8.40 22.16
C THR A 138 -11.83 7.09 22.79
N ASP A 139 -10.54 6.84 22.68
CA ASP A 139 -9.87 5.70 23.26
C ASP A 139 -9.61 5.88 24.75
N MET A 140 -8.98 6.99 25.14
CA MET A 140 -8.63 7.27 26.52
C MET A 140 -8.45 8.77 26.75
N TYR A 141 -8.94 9.26 27.90
CA TYR A 141 -8.39 10.47 28.52
C TYR A 141 -7.46 10.05 29.66
N TRP A 142 -6.24 10.56 29.65
CA TRP A 142 -5.16 10.20 30.57
C TRP A 142 -4.73 11.41 31.37
N THR A 143 -4.91 11.36 32.69
CA THR A 143 -4.39 12.38 33.61
C THR A 143 -2.97 11.99 34.01
N LEU A 144 -2.00 12.82 33.63
CA LEU A 144 -0.58 12.66 33.97
C LEU A 144 0.00 14.02 34.38
N ASN A 145 0.62 14.09 35.56
CA ASN A 145 1.23 15.32 36.10
C ASN A 145 0.28 16.54 36.01
N ASP A 146 -0.95 16.35 36.48
CA ASP A 146 -2.06 17.32 36.44
C ASP A 146 -2.51 17.80 35.05
N GLN A 147 -1.97 17.24 33.95
CA GLN A 147 -2.44 17.46 32.59
C GLN A 147 -3.44 16.39 32.15
N ARG A 148 -4.55 16.78 31.52
CA ARG A 148 -5.46 15.90 30.80
C ARG A 148 -4.99 15.73 29.36
N ILE A 149 -4.50 14.54 29.04
CA ILE A 149 -4.05 14.15 27.71
C ILE A 149 -5.15 13.35 27.02
N LEU A 150 -5.60 13.80 25.85
CA LEU A 150 -6.48 13.03 24.98
C LEU A 150 -5.64 12.09 24.11
N VAL A 151 -5.85 10.79 24.27
CA VAL A 151 -5.06 9.75 23.63
C VAL A 151 -5.92 8.90 22.69
N ASP A 152 -5.51 8.84 21.43
CA ASP A 152 -6.00 7.85 20.46
C ASP A 152 -4.91 6.80 20.19
N THR A 153 -5.22 5.52 20.40
CA THR A 153 -4.24 4.42 20.36
C THR A 153 -4.27 3.70 19.01
N LYS A 154 -3.10 3.55 18.38
CA LYS A 154 -2.97 2.87 17.09
C LYS A 154 -2.10 1.64 17.22
N VAL A 155 -2.53 0.54 16.60
CA VAL A 155 -1.69 -0.64 16.40
C VAL A 155 -1.46 -0.79 14.89
N PRO A 156 -0.44 -0.13 14.33
CA PRO A 156 -0.29 0.05 12.89
C PRO A 156 -0.11 -1.26 12.12
N MET A 157 -0.29 -1.19 10.81
CA MET A 157 0.23 -2.20 9.87
C MET A 157 1.76 -2.15 9.88
N SER A 158 2.43 -3.31 9.78
CA SER A 158 3.86 -3.31 9.44
C SER A 158 4.06 -2.73 8.04
N ALA A 159 5.28 -2.31 7.73
CA ALA A 159 5.67 -1.98 6.35
C ALA A 159 5.45 -3.14 5.36
N THR A 160 5.33 -4.38 5.84
CA THR A 160 5.00 -5.58 5.05
C THR A 160 3.49 -5.84 4.91
N GLU A 161 2.65 -5.23 5.75
CA GLU A 161 1.17 -5.27 5.66
C GLU A 161 0.59 -3.99 5.01
N ALA A 162 1.41 -2.94 4.87
CA ALA A 162 1.06 -1.71 4.18
C ALA A 162 1.04 -1.92 2.66
N GLU A 163 -0.08 -2.45 2.14
CA GLU A 163 -0.40 -2.32 0.72
C GLU A 163 -0.44 -0.83 0.34
N ASN A 164 0.10 -0.46 -0.84
CA ASN A 164 0.35 0.92 -1.34
C ASN A 164 -0.91 1.79 -1.48
N THR A 165 -1.59 2.05 -0.37
CA THR A 165 -2.91 2.69 -0.28
C THR A 165 -2.77 4.00 0.49
N GLY A 166 -2.36 5.03 -0.24
CA GLY A 166 -2.23 6.40 0.26
C GLY A 166 -0.83 6.78 0.75
N SER A 167 -0.68 8.08 1.04
CA SER A 167 0.52 8.64 1.64
C SER A 167 0.50 8.46 3.17
N ASP A 168 1.63 8.11 3.78
CA ASP A 168 1.78 8.10 5.24
C ASP A 168 1.44 9.46 5.86
N ASN A 169 1.70 10.57 5.16
CA ASN A 169 1.30 11.91 5.59
C ASN A 169 -0.23 12.06 5.63
N HIS A 170 -0.96 11.51 4.64
CA HIS A 170 -2.42 11.53 4.65
C HIS A 170 -2.98 10.64 5.77
N LYS A 171 -2.36 9.47 6.01
CA LYS A 171 -2.71 8.57 7.12
C LYS A 171 -2.54 9.29 8.47
N LEU A 172 -1.36 9.86 8.75
CA LEU A 172 -1.10 10.61 9.97
C LEU A 172 -2.05 11.82 10.09
N PHE A 173 -2.31 12.54 8.99
CA PHE A 173 -3.30 13.63 8.97
C PHE A 173 -4.70 13.17 9.39
N THR A 174 -5.19 12.00 8.91
CA THR A 174 -6.50 11.49 9.36
C THR A 174 -6.53 11.20 10.86
N TYR A 175 -5.41 10.75 11.44
CA TYR A 175 -5.32 10.51 12.88
C TYR A 175 -5.25 11.82 13.68
N LYS A 176 -4.49 12.83 13.21
CA LYS A 176 -4.48 14.18 13.80
C LYS A 176 -5.88 14.80 13.80
N SER A 177 -6.59 14.67 12.68
CA SER A 177 -7.99 15.13 12.54
C SER A 177 -8.94 14.43 13.51
N GLN A 178 -8.75 13.12 13.72
CA GLN A 178 -9.55 12.33 14.67
C GLN A 178 -9.39 12.81 16.12
N VAL A 179 -8.16 13.14 16.54
CA VAL A 179 -7.90 13.62 17.90
C VAL A 179 -8.46 15.04 18.10
N HIS A 180 -8.29 15.95 17.13
CA HIS A 180 -8.93 17.27 17.14
C HIS A 180 -10.46 17.20 17.22
N HIS A 181 -11.08 16.28 16.47
CA HIS A 181 -12.54 16.04 16.51
C HIS A 181 -13.02 15.64 17.91
N TYR A 182 -12.27 14.79 18.61
CA TYR A 182 -12.61 14.39 19.97
C TYR A 182 -12.37 15.51 20.99
N ASP A 183 -11.37 16.37 20.79
CA ASP A 183 -11.13 17.51 21.68
C ASP A 183 -12.22 18.58 21.57
N ILE A 184 -12.70 18.90 20.36
CA ILE A 184 -13.85 19.80 20.15
C ILE A 184 -15.08 19.30 20.94
N LEU A 185 -15.32 17.97 20.91
CA LEU A 185 -16.41 17.34 21.67
C LEU A 185 -16.13 17.28 23.17
N GLY A 186 -14.87 17.22 23.60
CA GLY A 186 -14.46 17.30 25.00
C GLY A 186 -14.66 18.69 25.58
N GLU A 187 -14.16 19.72 24.89
CA GLU A 187 -14.33 21.13 25.24
C GLU A 187 -15.82 21.49 25.40
N ALA A 188 -16.65 21.17 24.40
CA ALA A 188 -18.10 21.36 24.42
C ALA A 188 -18.86 20.55 25.49
N ARG A 189 -18.16 19.73 26.28
CA ARG A 189 -18.70 18.93 27.39
C ARG A 189 -18.00 19.22 28.73
N GLY A 190 -17.14 20.25 28.78
CA GLY A 190 -16.40 20.63 29.99
C GLY A 190 -15.13 19.81 30.26
N PHE A 191 -14.66 19.04 29.29
CA PHE A 191 -13.45 18.20 29.35
C PHE A 191 -12.44 18.54 28.23
N PRO A 192 -11.98 19.80 28.10
CA PRO A 192 -10.90 20.13 27.17
C PRO A 192 -9.62 19.37 27.54
N ALA A 193 -8.84 18.95 26.55
CA ALA A 193 -7.52 18.36 26.74
C ALA A 193 -6.43 19.44 26.78
N ASP A 194 -5.45 19.28 27.68
CA ASP A 194 -4.23 20.10 27.68
C ASP A 194 -3.27 19.69 26.55
N ARG A 195 -3.32 18.40 26.14
CA ARG A 195 -2.47 17.83 25.09
C ARG A 195 -3.21 16.78 24.27
N LEU A 196 -2.89 16.75 22.98
CA LEU A 196 -3.46 15.85 21.98
C LEU A 196 -2.39 14.84 21.54
N VAL A 197 -2.62 13.54 21.69
CA VAL A 197 -1.59 12.52 21.45
C VAL A 197 -2.14 11.31 20.70
N ILE A 198 -1.39 10.87 19.68
CA ILE A 198 -1.54 9.55 19.07
C ILE A 198 -0.51 8.61 19.70
N ALA A 199 -0.95 7.49 20.28
CA ALA A 199 -0.08 6.50 20.90
C ALA A 199 0.02 5.26 20.00
N GLU A 200 1.09 5.16 19.21
CA GLU A 200 1.31 4.04 18.29
C GLU A 200 2.12 2.91 18.94
N LEU A 201 1.66 1.66 18.81
CA LEU A 201 2.38 0.49 19.27
C LEU A 201 3.44 0.05 18.23
N ASP A 202 4.70 0.41 18.48
CA ASP A 202 5.87 0.12 17.65
C ASP A 202 6.49 -1.23 18.07
N VAL A 203 6.02 -2.32 17.44
CA VAL A 203 6.47 -3.71 17.70
C VAL A 203 6.49 -4.55 16.40
N PRO A 204 7.21 -5.69 16.33
CA PRO A 204 7.13 -6.59 15.19
C PRO A 204 5.72 -7.17 15.03
N VAL A 205 5.27 -7.33 13.80
CA VAL A 205 3.88 -7.74 13.52
C VAL A 205 3.59 -9.17 13.98
N GLU A 206 4.62 -10.02 14.05
CA GLU A 206 4.57 -11.37 14.58
C GLU A 206 4.23 -11.37 16.08
N LEU A 207 4.87 -10.46 16.84
CA LEU A 207 4.59 -10.29 18.27
C LEU A 207 3.18 -9.73 18.49
N ALA A 208 2.79 -8.72 17.70
CA ALA A 208 1.44 -8.17 17.80
C ALA A 208 0.37 -9.21 17.40
N LYS A 209 0.64 -10.07 16.42
CA LYS A 209 -0.22 -11.23 16.08
C LYS A 209 -0.29 -12.24 17.22
N ALA A 210 0.82 -12.57 17.85
CA ALA A 210 0.84 -13.46 19.02
C ALA A 210 -0.03 -12.91 20.17
N TRP A 211 0.16 -11.64 20.54
CA TRP A 211 -0.68 -10.95 21.52
C TRP A 211 -2.17 -10.92 21.13
N THR A 212 -2.48 -10.66 19.85
CA THR A 212 -3.86 -10.64 19.31
C THR A 212 -4.57 -12.01 19.44
N SER A 213 -3.81 -13.10 19.38
CA SER A 213 -4.32 -14.45 19.65
C SER A 213 -4.46 -14.71 21.15
N MET A 214 -3.45 -14.36 21.95
CA MET A 214 -3.38 -14.65 23.38
C MET A 214 -4.37 -13.84 24.24
N VAL A 215 -4.65 -12.58 23.87
CA VAL A 215 -5.38 -11.62 24.73
C VAL A 215 -6.77 -12.08 25.14
N LYS A 216 -7.45 -12.89 24.32
CA LYS A 216 -8.80 -13.39 24.61
C LYS A 216 -8.85 -14.18 25.93
N ASP A 217 -7.86 -15.05 26.12
CA ASP A 217 -7.83 -16.02 27.22
C ASP A 217 -6.74 -15.66 28.26
N ASN A 218 -5.76 -14.81 27.89
CA ASN A 218 -4.57 -14.48 28.69
C ASN A 218 -4.27 -12.98 28.77
N ARG A 219 -5.30 -12.12 28.86
CA ARG A 219 -5.17 -10.64 28.86
C ARG A 219 -4.09 -10.12 29.82
N ALA A 220 -4.03 -10.61 31.05
CA ALA A 220 -3.06 -10.17 32.06
C ALA A 220 -1.61 -10.43 31.61
N MET A 221 -1.31 -11.65 31.15
CA MET A 221 0.03 -11.99 30.62
C MET A 221 0.41 -11.13 29.41
N VAL A 222 -0.53 -10.79 28.52
CA VAL A 222 -0.26 -9.87 27.40
C VAL A 222 0.12 -8.48 27.90
N VAL A 223 -0.57 -7.95 28.90
CA VAL A 223 -0.21 -6.65 29.51
C VAL A 223 1.16 -6.72 30.18
N ASP A 224 1.46 -7.78 30.94
CA ASP A 224 2.73 -7.90 31.65
C ASP A 224 3.92 -8.06 30.68
N GLN A 225 3.71 -8.74 29.54
CA GLN A 225 4.69 -8.78 28.43
C GLN A 225 4.88 -7.40 27.79
N MET A 226 3.79 -6.66 27.51
CA MET A 226 3.86 -5.29 27.00
C MET A 226 4.63 -4.39 27.97
N VAL A 227 4.34 -4.43 29.28
CA VAL A 227 5.05 -3.62 30.29
C VAL A 227 6.54 -3.97 30.35
N SER A 228 6.89 -5.26 30.32
CA SER A 228 8.29 -5.72 30.40
C SER A 228 9.13 -5.32 29.16
N LEU A 229 8.53 -5.38 27.97
CA LEU A 229 9.22 -5.10 26.71
C LEU A 229 9.23 -3.61 26.36
N LEU A 230 8.07 -2.94 26.42
CA LEU A 230 7.90 -1.56 25.94
C LEU A 230 8.55 -0.53 26.87
N LYS A 231 8.68 -0.82 28.18
CA LYS A 231 9.37 0.05 29.17
C LYS A 231 10.85 0.29 28.86
N GLN A 232 11.45 -0.50 27.97
CA GLN A 232 12.84 -0.33 27.54
C GLN A 232 13.00 0.67 26.38
N GLU A 233 11.89 1.16 25.82
CA GLU A 233 11.80 2.14 24.71
C GLU A 233 12.70 1.86 23.51
N LYS A 234 13.01 0.59 23.26
CA LYS A 234 13.86 0.19 22.13
C LYS A 234 13.13 0.45 20.81
N PRO A 235 13.83 0.90 19.75
CA PRO A 235 13.23 1.01 18.41
C PRO A 235 12.60 -0.32 17.99
N GLY A 236 11.34 -0.30 17.53
CA GLY A 236 10.61 -1.53 17.24
C GLY A 236 10.16 -2.35 18.45
N MET A 237 10.24 -1.82 19.68
CA MET A 237 9.68 -2.38 20.92
C MET A 237 9.30 -1.26 21.91
N ARG A 238 8.35 -0.40 21.56
CA ARG A 238 7.95 0.77 22.37
C ARG A 238 6.53 1.26 22.08
N VAL A 239 6.05 2.22 22.88
CA VAL A 239 4.90 3.06 22.51
C VAL A 239 5.47 4.37 21.94
N ASN A 240 5.19 4.65 20.68
CA ASN A 240 5.59 5.90 20.03
C ASN A 240 4.48 6.94 20.23
N PHE A 241 4.73 7.94 21.06
CA PHE A 241 3.80 9.05 21.26
C PHE A 241 4.06 10.16 20.24
N ILE A 242 3.06 10.43 19.40
CA ILE A 242 3.07 11.54 18.44
C ILE A 242 2.14 12.62 19.01
N GLU A 243 2.73 13.74 19.43
CA GLU A 243 1.96 14.93 19.81
C GLU A 243 1.32 15.56 18.57
N VAL A 244 0.08 16.01 18.72
CA VAL A 244 -0.72 16.65 17.66
C VAL A 244 -0.77 18.14 17.94
N GLU A 245 -0.43 18.93 16.93
CA GLU A 245 -0.32 20.39 17.04
C GLU A 245 -1.72 21.02 17.23
N PRO A 246 -1.93 21.85 18.27
CA PRO A 246 -3.25 22.42 18.58
C PRO A 246 -3.69 23.49 17.57
N ASP A 247 -2.74 24.12 16.89
CA ASP A 247 -2.89 25.24 15.94
C ASP A 247 -2.80 24.82 14.46
N LEU A 248 -2.88 23.50 14.20
CA LEU A 248 -2.87 22.94 12.85
C LEU A 248 -3.95 23.58 11.96
N SER A 249 -3.57 23.94 10.72
CA SER A 249 -4.44 24.56 9.72
C SER A 249 -4.44 23.76 8.41
N VAL A 250 -5.52 23.90 7.63
CA VAL A 250 -5.79 23.14 6.39
C VAL A 250 -6.33 24.05 5.29
N GLU A 251 -6.14 23.68 4.02
CA GLU A 251 -6.63 24.46 2.88
C GLU A 251 -8.06 24.06 2.49
N LEU A 252 -9.04 24.52 3.26
CA LEU A 252 -10.45 24.24 2.98
C LEU A 252 -10.97 25.18 1.88
N TYR A 253 -11.41 24.63 0.74
CA TYR A 253 -11.92 25.39 -0.41
C TYR A 253 -11.02 26.54 -0.91
N GLY A 254 -9.70 26.33 -0.90
CA GLY A 254 -8.71 27.33 -1.30
C GLY A 254 -8.39 28.40 -0.25
N LYS A 255 -8.86 28.22 0.99
CA LYS A 255 -8.60 29.12 2.12
C LYS A 255 -7.94 28.36 3.28
N GLN A 256 -6.81 28.88 3.76
CA GLN A 256 -6.21 28.42 5.02
C GLN A 256 -7.18 28.67 6.19
N THR A 257 -7.54 27.57 6.85
CA THR A 257 -8.59 27.49 7.87
C THR A 257 -8.08 26.65 9.04
N PRO A 258 -8.24 27.07 10.31
CA PRO A 258 -7.87 26.27 11.47
C PRO A 258 -8.57 24.90 11.42
N ILE A 259 -7.87 23.82 11.79
CA ILE A 259 -8.42 22.46 11.61
C ILE A 259 -9.70 22.25 12.43
N ARG A 260 -9.85 22.92 13.58
CA ARG A 260 -11.06 22.86 14.41
C ARG A 260 -12.29 23.38 13.66
N ASP A 261 -12.18 24.59 13.08
CA ASP A 261 -13.22 25.22 12.29
C ASP A 261 -13.55 24.36 11.05
N ALA A 262 -12.50 23.86 10.37
CA ALA A 262 -12.65 23.01 9.20
C ALA A 262 -13.35 21.68 9.52
N ILE A 263 -13.06 21.06 10.68
CA ILE A 263 -13.72 19.84 11.16
C ILE A 263 -15.22 20.07 11.33
N VAL A 264 -15.61 21.14 12.04
CA VAL A 264 -17.04 21.45 12.28
C VAL A 264 -17.73 21.70 10.94
N GLN A 265 -17.13 22.52 10.07
CA GLN A 265 -17.69 22.83 8.76
C GLN A 265 -17.91 21.57 7.90
N VAL A 266 -16.90 20.71 7.71
CA VAL A 266 -17.09 19.52 6.86
C VAL A 266 -18.07 18.49 7.46
N CYS A 267 -18.20 18.43 8.79
CA CYS A 267 -19.20 17.60 9.44
C CYS A 267 -20.62 18.14 9.22
N ASP A 268 -20.82 19.44 9.42
CA ASP A 268 -22.11 20.11 9.22
C ASP A 268 -22.54 20.05 7.75
N ASP A 269 -21.65 20.37 6.82
CA ASP A 269 -21.90 20.30 5.38
C ASP A 269 -22.26 18.87 4.95
N PHE A 270 -21.51 17.86 5.40
CA PHE A 270 -21.78 16.45 5.08
C PHE A 270 -23.13 15.97 5.62
N MET A 271 -23.43 16.23 6.90
CA MET A 271 -24.70 15.80 7.50
C MET A 271 -25.91 16.57 6.94
N THR A 272 -25.76 17.87 6.66
CA THR A 272 -26.81 18.68 6.03
C THR A 272 -27.15 18.17 4.62
N ASN A 273 -26.13 17.87 3.82
CA ASN A 273 -26.30 17.25 2.50
C ASN A 273 -27.04 15.89 2.61
N LEU A 274 -26.69 15.06 3.61
CA LEU A 274 -27.39 13.80 3.88
C LEU A 274 -28.86 13.98 4.29
N VAL A 275 -29.19 15.00 5.10
CA VAL A 275 -30.58 15.31 5.50
C VAL A 275 -31.40 15.77 4.31
N ASN A 276 -30.83 16.63 3.46
CA ASN A 276 -31.48 17.17 2.26
C ASN A 276 -31.64 16.14 1.13
N GLY A 277 -30.89 15.02 1.18
CA GLY A 277 -30.84 14.03 0.11
C GLY A 277 -29.87 14.40 -1.03
N ASP A 278 -29.13 15.49 -0.88
CA ASP A 278 -28.02 15.94 -1.73
C ASP A 278 -26.79 15.03 -1.54
N VAL A 279 -26.91 13.76 -1.92
CA VAL A 279 -25.77 12.81 -1.98
C VAL A 279 -24.90 13.13 -3.20
N ARG A 280 -24.39 14.36 -3.25
CA ARG A 280 -23.33 14.72 -4.17
C ARG A 280 -22.12 13.90 -3.77
N PRO A 281 -21.53 13.09 -4.69
CA PRO A 281 -20.17 12.64 -4.46
C PRO A 281 -19.33 13.88 -4.16
N ALA A 282 -18.35 13.77 -3.25
CA ALA A 282 -17.36 14.83 -3.08
C ALA A 282 -16.96 15.33 -4.46
N GLN A 283 -17.06 16.64 -4.71
CA GLN A 283 -16.82 17.19 -6.04
C GLN A 283 -15.52 16.57 -6.52
N LYS A 284 -15.58 15.77 -7.60
CA LYS A 284 -14.38 15.55 -8.38
C LYS A 284 -13.91 16.96 -8.67
N SER A 285 -12.80 17.37 -8.07
CA SER A 285 -12.11 18.54 -8.55
C SER A 285 -12.00 18.28 -10.04
N GLU A 286 -12.58 19.15 -10.87
CA GLU A 286 -12.35 19.06 -12.29
C GLU A 286 -10.83 19.16 -12.39
N GLN A 287 -10.19 18.02 -12.68
CA GLN A 287 -8.74 17.92 -12.64
C GLN A 287 -8.28 18.85 -13.73
N GLN A 288 -7.96 20.10 -13.35
CA GLN A 288 -7.69 21.13 -14.31
C GLN A 288 -6.53 20.60 -15.14
N PRO A 289 -6.70 20.49 -16.48
CA PRO A 289 -5.71 19.88 -17.32
C PRO A 289 -4.38 20.57 -17.00
N PRO A 290 -3.30 19.79 -16.74
CA PRO A 290 -2.07 20.34 -16.21
C PRO A 290 -1.66 21.55 -17.04
N SER A 291 -1.36 22.68 -16.38
CA SER A 291 -1.07 23.95 -17.06
C SER A 291 -0.10 23.73 -18.22
N GLY A 292 -0.13 24.54 -19.28
CA GLY A 292 0.69 24.28 -20.49
C GLY A 292 2.17 23.97 -20.20
N LYS A 293 2.76 24.61 -19.18
CA LYS A 293 4.11 24.32 -18.67
C LYS A 293 4.23 22.96 -17.97
N THR A 294 3.25 22.60 -17.14
CA THR A 294 3.17 21.30 -16.45
C THR A 294 2.96 20.16 -17.47
N ALA A 295 2.04 20.31 -18.42
CA ALA A 295 1.79 19.33 -19.48
C ALA A 295 3.05 19.10 -20.34
N GLN A 296 3.72 20.19 -20.75
CA GLN A 296 5.00 20.10 -21.48
C GLN A 296 6.07 19.36 -20.67
N ARG A 297 6.18 19.65 -19.36
CA ARG A 297 7.15 18.95 -18.48
C ARG A 297 6.83 17.47 -18.31
N ILE A 298 5.55 17.09 -18.22
CA ILE A 298 5.10 15.69 -18.17
C ILE A 298 5.51 14.97 -19.45
N SER A 299 5.20 15.54 -20.62
CA SER A 299 5.56 14.97 -21.92
C SER A 299 7.08 14.75 -22.08
N VAL A 300 7.91 15.72 -21.66
CA VAL A 300 9.38 15.57 -21.67
C VAL A 300 9.85 14.42 -20.78
N LEU A 301 9.25 14.25 -19.60
CA LEU A 301 9.59 13.14 -18.69
C LEU A 301 9.13 11.78 -19.22
N GLU A 302 7.96 11.73 -19.86
CA GLU A 302 7.43 10.52 -20.50
C GLU A 302 8.34 10.05 -21.65
N SER A 303 8.72 10.95 -22.57
CA SER A 303 9.67 10.65 -23.65
C SER A 303 11.04 10.19 -23.12
N ARG A 304 11.51 10.76 -22.00
CA ARG A 304 12.75 10.35 -21.33
C ARG A 304 12.64 8.91 -20.79
N ILE A 305 11.56 8.59 -20.06
CA ILE A 305 11.30 7.24 -19.53
C ILE A 305 11.18 6.21 -20.66
N ALA A 306 10.45 6.53 -21.74
CA ALA A 306 10.32 5.66 -22.90
C ALA A 306 11.69 5.37 -23.57
N SER A 307 12.54 6.40 -23.68
CA SER A 307 13.89 6.27 -24.24
C SER A 307 14.79 5.37 -23.38
N LEU A 308 14.80 5.58 -22.06
CA LEU A 308 15.57 4.75 -21.12
C LEU A 308 15.14 3.27 -21.17
N ASN A 309 13.82 3.00 -21.21
CA ASN A 309 13.30 1.64 -21.35
C ASN A 309 13.73 0.96 -22.66
N ALA A 310 13.79 1.71 -23.77
CA ALA A 310 14.29 1.18 -25.05
C ALA A 310 15.79 0.87 -24.99
N MET A 311 16.60 1.75 -24.38
CA MET A 311 18.03 1.51 -24.18
C MET A 311 18.30 0.28 -23.30
N THR A 312 17.53 0.07 -22.24
CA THR A 312 17.67 -1.11 -21.37
C THR A 312 17.48 -2.40 -22.16
N ARG A 313 16.40 -2.51 -22.96
CA ARG A 313 16.14 -3.70 -23.79
C ARG A 313 17.26 -3.97 -24.79
N TYR A 314 17.72 -2.93 -25.48
CA TYR A 314 18.83 -3.05 -26.43
C TYR A 314 20.13 -3.49 -25.73
N ALA A 315 20.45 -2.94 -24.56
CA ALA A 315 21.63 -3.33 -23.79
C ALA A 315 21.53 -4.79 -23.30
N GLU A 316 20.35 -5.28 -22.94
CA GLU A 316 20.11 -6.69 -22.58
C GLU A 316 20.29 -7.63 -23.78
N GLU A 317 19.80 -7.25 -24.95
CA GLU A 317 19.97 -7.98 -26.21
C GLU A 317 21.45 -8.07 -26.62
N GLN A 318 22.16 -6.93 -26.66
CA GLN A 318 23.59 -6.90 -26.99
C GLN A 318 24.43 -7.68 -25.97
N LYS A 319 24.07 -7.65 -24.68
CA LYS A 319 24.71 -8.48 -23.64
C LYS A 319 24.52 -9.97 -23.90
N SER A 320 23.34 -10.39 -24.37
CA SER A 320 23.09 -11.80 -24.74
C SER A 320 23.98 -12.21 -25.91
N LEU A 321 23.99 -11.42 -26.99
CA LEU A 321 24.81 -11.70 -28.18
C LEU A 321 26.30 -11.80 -27.83
N ALA A 322 26.83 -10.88 -27.01
CA ALA A 322 28.21 -10.91 -26.56
C ALA A 322 28.52 -12.12 -25.64
N TYR A 323 27.55 -12.60 -24.87
CA TYR A 323 27.71 -13.84 -24.08
C TYR A 323 27.72 -15.08 -24.98
N ASP A 324 26.87 -15.13 -26.01
CA ASP A 324 26.80 -16.25 -26.94
C ASP A 324 28.07 -16.33 -27.83
N GLU A 325 28.58 -15.18 -28.30
CA GLU A 325 29.88 -15.09 -28.99
C GLU A 325 31.04 -15.54 -28.07
N LEU A 326 31.04 -15.13 -26.80
CA LEU A 326 32.07 -15.54 -25.83
C LEU A 326 32.02 -17.05 -25.55
N LYS A 327 30.83 -17.66 -25.48
CA LYS A 327 30.67 -19.14 -25.38
C LYS A 327 31.20 -19.86 -26.62
N ASP A 328 30.90 -19.35 -27.81
CA ASP A 328 31.39 -19.88 -29.09
C ASP A 328 32.93 -19.86 -29.16
N VAL A 329 33.56 -18.74 -28.77
CA VAL A 329 35.03 -18.62 -28.70
C VAL A 329 35.63 -19.61 -27.70
N LEU A 330 35.09 -19.69 -26.48
CA LEU A 330 35.63 -20.57 -25.42
C LEU A 330 35.51 -22.06 -25.80
N SER A 331 34.37 -22.46 -26.37
CA SER A 331 34.13 -23.84 -26.81
C SER A 331 35.02 -24.24 -28.00
N LYS A 332 35.19 -23.37 -29.01
CA LYS A 332 36.06 -23.63 -30.17
C LYS A 332 37.55 -23.74 -29.83
N GLN A 333 38.00 -23.08 -28.76
CA GLN A 333 39.39 -23.08 -28.33
C GLN A 333 39.70 -24.13 -27.24
N HIS A 334 38.69 -24.89 -26.78
CA HIS A 334 38.82 -25.88 -25.70
C HIS A 334 39.49 -25.31 -24.42
N VAL A 335 39.19 -24.05 -24.08
CA VAL A 335 39.83 -23.39 -22.94
C VAL A 335 39.20 -23.89 -21.65
N ASP A 336 40.01 -24.43 -20.74
CA ASP A 336 39.57 -24.80 -19.39
C ASP A 336 38.98 -23.55 -18.70
N PRO A 337 37.67 -23.54 -18.37
CA PRO A 337 37.03 -22.39 -17.76
C PRO A 337 37.64 -21.96 -16.42
N ALA A 338 38.32 -22.88 -15.70
CA ALA A 338 38.98 -22.57 -14.44
C ALA A 338 40.20 -21.64 -14.60
N ASN A 339 40.78 -21.59 -15.81
CA ASN A 339 42.01 -20.85 -16.12
C ASN A 339 41.75 -19.54 -16.91
N VAL A 340 40.50 -19.16 -17.14
CA VAL A 340 40.15 -17.96 -17.92
C VAL A 340 40.23 -16.69 -17.07
N GLU A 341 41.42 -16.11 -16.97
CA GLU A 341 41.60 -14.81 -16.32
C GLU A 341 41.20 -13.64 -17.24
N THR A 342 40.02 -13.05 -17.01
CA THR A 342 39.61 -11.80 -17.67
C THR A 342 39.70 -10.61 -16.72
N SER A 343 39.80 -9.39 -17.25
CA SER A 343 39.85 -8.17 -16.43
C SER A 343 38.52 -7.83 -15.73
N GLN A 344 37.38 -8.09 -16.37
CA GLN A 344 36.05 -7.61 -15.91
C GLN A 344 35.07 -8.71 -15.50
N LEU A 345 35.21 -9.93 -16.02
CA LEU A 345 34.30 -11.05 -15.76
C LEU A 345 35.00 -12.16 -14.96
N ASN A 346 34.27 -12.74 -14.02
CA ASN A 346 34.53 -14.05 -13.46
C ASN A 346 33.77 -15.05 -14.33
N ILE A 347 34.52 -15.79 -15.14
CA ILE A 347 34.00 -16.85 -16.01
C ILE A 347 34.19 -18.16 -15.27
N LYS A 348 33.14 -18.97 -15.18
CA LYS A 348 33.20 -20.30 -14.59
C LYS A 348 32.53 -21.31 -15.49
N GLY A 349 33.18 -22.44 -15.68
CA GLY A 349 32.54 -23.64 -16.23
C GLY A 349 31.48 -24.10 -15.25
N VAL A 350 30.28 -24.33 -15.74
CA VAL A 350 29.17 -24.89 -15.01
C VAL A 350 28.63 -26.06 -15.81
N GLU A 351 28.65 -27.23 -15.20
CA GLU A 351 28.01 -28.41 -15.76
C GLU A 351 26.50 -28.22 -15.64
N LYS A 352 25.85 -27.99 -16.78
CA LYS A 352 24.41 -27.80 -16.88
C LYS A 352 23.79 -29.12 -17.32
N PHE A 353 22.89 -29.65 -16.50
CA PHE A 353 22.12 -30.83 -16.86
C PHE A 353 21.06 -30.45 -17.91
N ASP A 354 21.08 -31.08 -19.08
CA ASP A 354 20.09 -30.90 -20.13
C ASP A 354 18.82 -31.68 -19.78
N MET A 355 17.96 -31.01 -18.99
CA MET A 355 16.69 -31.57 -18.54
C MET A 355 15.78 -31.98 -19.70
N ASP A 356 15.73 -31.19 -20.77
CA ASP A 356 14.78 -31.41 -21.86
C ASP A 356 15.17 -32.67 -22.66
N SER A 357 16.47 -32.86 -22.92
CA SER A 357 16.99 -34.09 -23.52
C SER A 357 16.87 -35.31 -22.59
N ALA A 358 17.12 -35.15 -21.28
CA ALA A 358 16.98 -36.22 -20.29
C ALA A 358 15.54 -36.74 -20.20
N VAL A 359 14.57 -35.83 -20.05
CA VAL A 359 13.13 -36.17 -19.98
C VAL A 359 12.63 -36.75 -21.31
N SER A 360 13.10 -36.22 -22.45
CA SER A 360 12.76 -36.77 -23.78
C SER A 360 13.30 -38.19 -24.01
N THR A 361 14.35 -38.60 -23.31
CA THR A 361 14.83 -39.99 -23.30
C THR A 361 13.99 -40.85 -22.36
N LEU A 362 13.70 -40.38 -21.14
CA LEU A 362 12.85 -41.10 -20.17
C LEU A 362 11.44 -41.39 -20.72
N ALA A 363 10.86 -40.47 -21.48
CA ALA A 363 9.55 -40.64 -22.13
C ALA A 363 9.48 -41.78 -23.17
N ARG A 364 10.62 -42.39 -23.55
CA ARG A 364 10.67 -43.59 -24.42
C ARG A 364 10.45 -44.89 -23.64
N TYR A 365 10.52 -44.83 -22.33
CA TYR A 365 10.29 -45.94 -21.40
C TYR A 365 8.92 -45.79 -20.75
N SER A 366 8.34 -46.89 -20.26
CA SER A 366 7.03 -46.89 -19.60
C SER A 366 7.08 -46.34 -18.16
N ILE A 367 7.76 -45.21 -17.95
CA ILE A 367 7.83 -44.49 -16.68
C ILE A 367 6.78 -43.38 -16.67
N ASP A 368 6.13 -43.20 -15.52
CA ASP A 368 5.28 -42.05 -15.24
C ASP A 368 6.16 -40.79 -15.06
N VAL A 369 6.32 -40.03 -16.14
CA VAL A 369 7.17 -38.82 -16.17
C VAL A 369 6.65 -37.73 -15.23
N ASP A 370 5.33 -37.69 -14.95
CA ASP A 370 4.74 -36.69 -14.05
C ASP A 370 5.23 -36.89 -12.60
N SER A 371 5.57 -38.13 -12.22
CA SER A 371 6.15 -38.45 -10.90
C SER A 371 7.55 -37.87 -10.66
N LEU A 372 8.26 -37.50 -11.74
CA LEU A 372 9.60 -36.90 -11.71
C LEU A 372 9.59 -35.38 -11.50
N SER A 373 8.41 -34.76 -11.52
CA SER A 373 8.23 -33.34 -11.20
C SER A 373 8.72 -33.03 -9.77
N GLN A 374 9.15 -31.78 -9.54
CA GLN A 374 9.39 -31.32 -8.17
C GLN A 374 8.07 -31.30 -7.41
N THR A 375 8.02 -32.09 -6.33
CA THR A 375 7.00 -31.91 -5.29
C THR A 375 7.23 -30.55 -4.66
N VAL A 376 6.40 -29.57 -5.02
CA VAL A 376 6.57 -28.16 -4.65
C VAL A 376 6.55 -28.02 -3.13
N ASP A 377 7.73 -27.86 -2.53
CA ASP A 377 7.84 -27.41 -1.15
C ASP A 377 7.40 -25.94 -1.10
N VAL A 378 6.20 -25.74 -0.54
CA VAL A 378 5.53 -24.45 -0.38
C VAL A 378 6.41 -23.42 0.36
N SER A 379 7.39 -23.87 1.16
CA SER A 379 8.30 -23.01 1.91
C SER A 379 9.39 -22.32 1.06
N SER A 380 9.64 -22.78 -0.17
CA SER A 380 10.80 -22.36 -1.00
C SER A 380 10.49 -21.36 -2.14
N LEU A 381 9.23 -20.89 -2.26
CA LEU A 381 8.74 -20.19 -3.46
C LEU A 381 9.26 -18.75 -3.69
N ASN A 382 9.37 -18.42 -5.00
CA ASN A 382 9.80 -17.14 -5.56
C ASN A 382 8.99 -16.82 -6.85
N SER A 383 8.52 -15.60 -7.13
CA SER A 383 8.62 -14.33 -6.39
C SER A 383 7.26 -13.95 -5.78
N ARG A 384 7.13 -13.93 -4.46
CA ARG A 384 7.57 -12.86 -3.53
C ARG A 384 6.69 -11.59 -3.49
N SER A 385 5.61 -11.48 -4.28
CA SER A 385 4.73 -10.27 -4.29
C SER A 385 3.21 -10.55 -4.23
N LEU A 386 2.79 -11.71 -3.74
CA LEU A 386 1.38 -12.06 -3.53
C LEU A 386 1.15 -12.51 -2.09
N ASN A 387 -0.02 -12.23 -1.52
CA ASN A 387 -0.50 -12.92 -0.33
C ASN A 387 -0.85 -14.36 -0.73
N ILE A 388 0.17 -15.21 -0.77
CA ILE A 388 0.08 -16.59 -1.26
C ILE A 388 -1.02 -17.36 -0.51
N SER A 389 -1.21 -17.15 0.79
CA SER A 389 -2.31 -17.76 1.53
C SER A 389 -3.68 -17.37 0.98
N ALA A 390 -3.96 -16.08 0.79
CA ALA A 390 -5.24 -15.61 0.25
C ALA A 390 -5.46 -16.03 -1.22
N THR A 391 -4.41 -15.98 -2.06
CA THR A 391 -4.50 -16.44 -3.45
C THR A 391 -4.72 -17.95 -3.52
N LEU A 392 -4.04 -18.74 -2.68
CA LEU A 392 -4.26 -20.19 -2.59
C LEU A 392 -5.66 -20.53 -2.02
N GLU A 393 -6.19 -19.77 -1.07
CA GLU A 393 -7.55 -19.95 -0.56
C GLU A 393 -8.58 -19.68 -1.67
N VAL A 394 -8.54 -18.53 -2.33
CA VAL A 394 -9.44 -18.21 -3.46
C VAL A 394 -9.35 -19.27 -4.57
N LEU A 395 -8.14 -19.70 -4.94
CA LEU A 395 -7.94 -20.73 -5.97
C LEU A 395 -8.39 -22.13 -5.52
N LYS A 396 -8.38 -22.44 -4.22
CA LYS A 396 -8.94 -23.69 -3.67
C LYS A 396 -10.47 -23.65 -3.61
N GLU A 397 -11.05 -22.56 -3.08
CA GLU A 397 -12.50 -22.35 -3.01
C GLU A 397 -13.18 -22.48 -4.37
N HIS A 398 -12.50 -22.05 -5.44
CA HIS A 398 -13.01 -22.07 -6.81
C HIS A 398 -12.52 -23.27 -7.65
N ASN A 399 -11.80 -24.24 -7.07
CA ASN A 399 -11.18 -25.38 -7.78
C ASN A 399 -10.27 -24.98 -8.96
N LEU A 400 -9.66 -23.79 -8.94
CA LEU A 400 -8.78 -23.28 -10.01
C LEU A 400 -7.30 -23.56 -9.75
N LEU A 401 -6.90 -23.89 -8.52
CA LEU A 401 -5.49 -24.02 -8.13
C LEU A 401 -4.68 -24.95 -9.06
N HIS A 402 -5.22 -26.11 -9.42
CA HIS A 402 -4.55 -27.08 -10.31
C HIS A 402 -4.35 -26.58 -11.75
N LYS A 403 -5.02 -25.50 -12.17
CA LYS A 403 -4.89 -24.89 -13.52
C LYS A 403 -3.98 -23.66 -13.54
N CYS A 404 -3.60 -23.16 -12.36
CA CYS A 404 -2.83 -21.92 -12.21
C CYS A 404 -1.40 -22.15 -11.69
N ILE A 405 -1.09 -23.37 -11.26
CA ILE A 405 0.29 -23.81 -11.05
C ILE A 405 0.91 -23.97 -12.45
N LYS A 406 1.92 -23.15 -12.75
CA LYS A 406 2.81 -23.41 -13.89
C LYS A 406 3.56 -24.70 -13.56
N ASP A 407 3.55 -25.67 -14.47
CA ASP A 407 4.12 -27.01 -14.22
C ASP A 407 5.52 -26.87 -13.57
N PRO A 408 5.71 -27.40 -12.35
CA PRO A 408 6.99 -27.26 -11.66
C PRO A 408 8.04 -27.98 -12.50
N GLY A 409 9.18 -27.31 -12.71
CA GLY A 409 10.30 -27.91 -13.41
C GLY A 409 10.67 -29.26 -12.80
N TYR A 410 11.11 -30.18 -13.64
CA TYR A 410 11.50 -31.52 -13.19
C TYR A 410 12.60 -31.46 -12.13
N ASP A 411 12.56 -32.41 -11.22
CA ASP A 411 13.55 -32.52 -10.16
C ASP A 411 14.83 -33.17 -10.72
N ILE A 412 15.93 -32.41 -10.77
CA ILE A 412 17.21 -32.87 -11.34
C ILE A 412 17.62 -34.20 -10.70
N ASP A 413 17.51 -34.34 -9.39
CA ASP A 413 18.01 -35.52 -8.68
C ASP A 413 17.10 -36.73 -8.93
N LYS A 414 15.77 -36.54 -9.04
CA LYS A 414 14.85 -37.61 -9.45
C LYS A 414 15.06 -38.04 -10.90
N VAL A 415 15.27 -37.10 -11.82
CA VAL A 415 15.50 -37.39 -13.24
C VAL A 415 16.81 -38.14 -13.44
N LYS A 416 17.89 -37.74 -12.75
CA LYS A 416 19.15 -38.49 -12.73
C LYS A 416 18.96 -39.91 -12.21
N HIS A 417 18.28 -40.07 -11.07
CA HIS A 417 18.04 -41.39 -10.49
C HIS A 417 17.15 -42.29 -11.37
N ALA A 418 16.16 -41.70 -12.05
CA ALA A 418 15.32 -42.42 -13.01
C ALA A 418 16.13 -42.92 -14.23
N LEU A 419 17.05 -42.12 -14.76
CA LEU A 419 17.97 -42.55 -15.83
C LEU A 419 18.86 -43.71 -15.37
N GLU A 420 19.51 -43.57 -14.21
CA GLU A 420 20.34 -44.62 -13.61
C GLU A 420 19.57 -45.94 -13.46
N SER A 421 18.31 -45.88 -13.00
CA SER A 421 17.46 -47.06 -12.80
C SER A 421 17.12 -47.82 -14.10
N LEU A 422 17.25 -47.16 -15.26
CA LEU A 422 17.06 -47.74 -16.59
C LEU A 422 18.37 -48.16 -17.28
N GLY A 423 19.52 -47.88 -16.65
CA GLY A 423 20.85 -48.09 -17.22
C GLY A 423 21.31 -46.97 -18.17
N GLU A 424 20.61 -45.84 -18.21
CA GLU A 424 21.05 -44.63 -18.91
C GLU A 424 21.97 -43.81 -17.98
N SER A 425 23.11 -43.35 -18.48
CA SER A 425 24.08 -42.58 -17.68
C SER A 425 23.71 -41.09 -17.64
N PRO A 426 23.47 -40.49 -16.46
CA PRO A 426 23.17 -39.05 -16.34
C PRO A 426 24.22 -38.12 -16.95
N GLU A 427 25.48 -38.55 -16.98
CA GLU A 427 26.62 -37.84 -17.57
C GLU A 427 26.44 -37.61 -19.08
N THR A 428 25.66 -38.46 -19.78
CA THR A 428 25.35 -38.27 -21.20
C THR A 428 24.44 -37.06 -21.47
N PHE A 429 23.79 -36.52 -20.43
CA PHE A 429 22.97 -35.30 -20.47
C PHE A 429 23.68 -34.09 -19.82
N ALA A 430 24.93 -34.24 -19.40
CA ALA A 430 25.72 -33.15 -18.87
C ALA A 430 26.31 -32.31 -20.01
N GLN A 431 25.88 -31.06 -20.11
CA GLN A 431 26.44 -30.08 -21.05
C GLN A 431 27.37 -29.13 -20.30
N GLN A 432 28.56 -28.88 -20.86
CA GLN A 432 29.40 -27.79 -20.37
C GLN A 432 28.81 -26.45 -20.82
N ASP A 433 28.44 -25.62 -19.86
CA ASP A 433 28.00 -24.24 -20.06
C ASP A 433 28.90 -23.27 -19.27
N TYR A 434 28.73 -21.97 -19.48
CA TYR A 434 29.57 -20.93 -18.91
C TYR A 434 28.74 -19.93 -18.11
N SER A 435 29.13 -19.71 -16.85
CA SER A 435 28.57 -18.67 -15.99
C SER A 435 29.43 -17.41 -16.07
N PHE A 436 28.85 -16.32 -16.54
CA PHE A 436 29.47 -14.99 -16.59
C PHE A 436 28.96 -14.13 -15.43
N ARG A 437 29.86 -13.71 -14.54
CA ARG A 437 29.55 -12.76 -13.46
C ARG A 437 30.52 -11.59 -13.49
N VAL A 438 30.03 -10.37 -13.35
CA VAL A 438 30.91 -9.20 -13.30
C VAL A 438 31.76 -9.25 -12.01
N LYS A 439 33.06 -8.95 -12.12
CA LYS A 439 33.96 -8.89 -10.97
C LYS A 439 33.54 -7.75 -10.02
N THR A 440 33.64 -8.01 -8.72
CA THR A 440 33.27 -7.07 -7.65
C THR A 440 34.47 -6.53 -6.87
N ASN A 441 35.70 -6.81 -7.35
CA ASN A 441 36.94 -6.26 -6.81
C ASN A 441 37.02 -4.74 -7.08
N LYS A 442 38.02 -4.09 -6.47
CA LYS A 442 38.16 -2.63 -6.53
C LYS A 442 38.27 -2.11 -7.96
N ASP A 443 39.10 -2.74 -8.79
CA ASP A 443 39.43 -2.23 -10.12
C ASP A 443 38.27 -2.42 -11.11
N ALA A 444 37.54 -3.54 -11.03
CA ALA A 444 36.33 -3.73 -11.81
C ALA A 444 35.21 -2.75 -11.40
N LYS A 445 35.09 -2.41 -10.11
CA LYS A 445 34.17 -1.36 -9.65
C LYS A 445 34.55 0.03 -10.16
N VAL A 446 35.84 0.39 -10.16
CA VAL A 446 36.32 1.65 -10.74
C VAL A 446 36.02 1.71 -12.24
N TYR A 447 36.25 0.61 -12.97
CA TYR A 447 35.91 0.52 -14.39
C TYR A 447 34.40 0.63 -14.65
N GLN A 448 33.57 -0.09 -13.89
CA GLN A 448 32.11 0.03 -13.95
C GLN A 448 31.64 1.48 -13.71
N GLN A 449 32.19 2.16 -12.71
CA GLN A 449 31.86 3.56 -12.43
C GLN A 449 32.26 4.47 -13.59
N SER A 450 33.39 4.21 -14.25
CA SER A 450 33.80 4.98 -15.44
C SER A 450 32.88 4.75 -16.64
N LEU A 451 32.35 3.54 -16.83
CA LEU A 451 31.35 3.25 -17.86
C LEU A 451 30.01 3.94 -17.55
N ILE A 452 29.59 3.99 -16.28
CA ILE A 452 28.40 4.74 -15.86
C ILE A 452 28.58 6.24 -16.18
N GLN A 453 29.72 6.82 -15.83
CA GLN A 453 30.05 8.23 -16.14
C GLN A 453 30.11 8.51 -17.65
N GLN A 454 30.57 7.56 -18.47
CA GLN A 454 30.52 7.68 -19.92
C GLN A 454 29.08 7.57 -20.46
N ALA A 455 28.22 6.76 -19.81
CA ALA A 455 26.83 6.60 -20.18
C ALA A 455 25.94 7.78 -19.76
N GLU A 456 26.31 8.55 -18.72
CA GLU A 456 25.60 9.77 -18.29
C GLU A 456 25.44 10.80 -19.43
N GLY A 457 26.36 10.83 -20.41
CA GLY A 457 26.25 11.67 -21.61
C GLY A 457 25.48 11.07 -22.79
N LEU A 458 25.24 9.75 -22.83
CA LEU A 458 24.50 9.10 -23.94
C LEU A 458 23.03 9.51 -23.94
N GLU A 459 22.45 9.76 -22.75
CA GLU A 459 21.08 10.24 -22.62
C GLU A 459 20.89 11.59 -23.31
N GLU A 460 21.80 12.55 -23.11
CA GLU A 460 21.73 13.87 -23.75
C GLU A 460 21.82 13.77 -25.29
N VAL A 461 22.71 12.90 -25.81
CA VAL A 461 22.87 12.67 -27.25
C VAL A 461 21.59 12.08 -27.87
N LEU A 462 20.95 11.14 -27.17
CA LEU A 462 19.74 10.47 -27.65
C LEU A 462 18.50 11.36 -27.54
N ILE A 463 18.37 12.15 -26.47
CA ILE A 463 17.36 13.22 -26.36
C ILE A 463 17.56 14.23 -27.50
N ALA A 464 18.79 14.72 -27.73
CA ALA A 464 19.07 15.66 -28.82
C ALA A 464 18.74 15.10 -30.20
N LYS A 465 18.99 13.79 -30.45
CA LYS A 465 18.62 13.12 -31.70
C LYS A 465 17.10 13.00 -31.86
N HIS A 466 16.37 12.64 -30.81
CA HIS A 466 14.91 12.57 -30.82
C HIS A 466 14.27 13.95 -31.03
N THR A 467 14.74 14.98 -30.31
CA THR A 467 14.30 16.37 -30.50
C THR A 467 14.54 16.86 -31.93
N ARG A 468 15.68 16.51 -32.55
CA ARG A 468 15.92 16.82 -33.97
C ARG A 468 14.97 16.10 -34.92
N SER A 469 14.57 14.85 -34.65
CA SER A 469 13.55 14.13 -35.44
C SER A 469 12.20 14.85 -35.37
N LEU A 470 11.73 15.15 -34.15
CA LEU A 470 10.46 15.86 -33.95
C LEU A 470 10.46 17.25 -34.61
N LEU A 471 11.56 17.99 -34.54
CA LEU A 471 11.70 19.29 -35.21
C LEU A 471 11.76 19.15 -36.74
N ALA A 472 12.31 18.06 -37.27
CA ALA A 472 12.31 17.78 -38.71
C ALA A 472 10.92 17.35 -39.23
N GLU A 473 10.16 16.60 -38.43
CA GLU A 473 8.76 16.22 -38.72
C GLU A 473 7.79 17.41 -38.61
N GLN A 474 8.11 18.39 -37.75
CA GLN A 474 7.36 19.65 -37.62
C GLN A 474 7.82 20.74 -38.59
N ALA A 475 8.92 20.54 -39.32
CA ALA A 475 9.35 21.48 -40.35
C ALA A 475 8.28 21.49 -41.48
N PRO A 476 7.72 22.65 -41.85
CA PRO A 476 6.72 22.71 -42.90
C PRO A 476 7.32 22.20 -44.21
N ASP A 477 6.57 21.34 -44.91
CA ASP A 477 7.01 20.70 -46.15
C ASP A 477 7.13 21.75 -47.28
N VAL A 478 8.31 22.37 -47.35
CA VAL A 478 8.63 23.43 -48.32
C VAL A 478 8.48 22.94 -49.77
N SER A 479 8.52 21.63 -50.01
CA SER A 479 8.31 21.06 -51.35
C SER A 479 6.86 21.18 -51.86
N LYS A 480 5.88 21.43 -50.96
CA LYS A 480 4.46 21.57 -51.31
C LYS A 480 4.02 23.00 -51.68
N HIS A 481 4.91 23.99 -51.62
CA HIS A 481 4.65 25.37 -52.07
C HIS A 481 5.65 25.83 -53.14
N PRO A 482 5.56 25.35 -54.39
CA PRO A 482 6.46 25.72 -55.47
C PRO A 482 6.36 27.20 -55.94
N ASP A 483 5.31 27.92 -55.54
CA ASP A 483 5.02 29.28 -56.03
C ASP A 483 5.79 30.41 -55.33
N ILE A 484 6.59 30.12 -54.30
CA ILE A 484 7.49 31.13 -53.69
C ILE A 484 8.83 31.10 -54.41
N GLN A 485 8.85 31.52 -55.68
CA GLN A 485 10.11 31.85 -56.34
C GLN A 485 10.78 33.01 -55.58
N PRO A 486 12.06 32.90 -55.20
CA PRO A 486 12.79 34.02 -54.64
C PRO A 486 12.88 35.10 -55.72
N LYS A 487 12.29 36.28 -55.47
CA LYS A 487 12.42 37.43 -56.36
C LYS A 487 13.90 37.72 -56.57
N SER A 488 14.39 37.52 -57.79
CA SER A 488 15.75 37.86 -58.19
C SER A 488 16.06 39.30 -57.77
N PRO A 489 17.19 39.58 -57.10
CA PRO A 489 17.54 40.94 -56.72
C PRO A 489 17.65 41.78 -57.99
N SER A 490 16.80 42.81 -58.09
CA SER A 490 16.77 43.69 -59.25
C SER A 490 18.08 44.48 -59.30
N VAL A 491 18.89 44.21 -60.32
CA VAL A 491 20.12 44.96 -60.60
C VAL A 491 19.72 46.33 -61.13
N MET A 492 19.67 47.33 -60.24
CA MET A 492 19.69 48.73 -60.67
C MET A 492 21.10 49.07 -61.17
N GLY A 493 21.26 49.04 -62.49
CA GLY A 493 22.30 49.81 -63.18
C GLY A 493 21.87 51.28 -63.33
N MET A 494 22.86 52.15 -63.50
CA MET A 494 22.67 53.57 -63.85
C MET A 494 22.03 53.75 -65.24
#